data_AF-A0A7L4HZL7-F1
#
_entry.id   AF-A0A7L4HZL7-F1
#
_cell.length_a   1.000
_cell.length_b   1.000
_cell.length_c   1.000
_cell.angle_alpha   90.00
_cell.angle_beta   90.00
_cell.angle_gamma   90.00
#
_symmetry.space_group_name_H-M   'P 1'
#
loop_
_entity.id
_entity.type
_entity.pdbx_description
1 polymer ?
#
loop_
_entity_poly.entity_id
_entity_poly.type
_entity_poly.pdbx_seq_one_letter_code
_entity_poly.pdbx_strand_id
1 'polypeptide(L)' 'RNSKQLGTICEDKKYDFRLQEIQDMKEILIIKPRDKILVECKLQALDQSGITFVILFFYL' A
#
# COMPACT_ATOMS: atom_id res chain seq x y z
N ARG A 1 -10.86 -11.53 -0.80
CA ARG A 1 -11.70 -12.47 -1.58
C ARG A 1 -13.03 -12.66 -0.87
N ASN A 2 -14.17 -12.51 -1.55
CA ASN A 2 -15.50 -12.66 -0.92
C ASN A 2 -15.62 -11.90 0.41
N SER A 3 -15.19 -10.63 0.41
CA SER A 3 -15.15 -9.75 1.60
C SER A 3 -14.26 -10.19 2.77
N LYS A 4 -13.48 -11.27 2.62
CA LYS A 4 -12.47 -11.70 3.58
C LYS A 4 -11.07 -11.29 3.15
N GLN A 5 -10.30 -10.72 4.08
CA GLN A 5 -8.86 -10.48 3.89
C GLN A 5 -8.12 -11.82 3.93
N LEU A 6 -7.31 -12.08 2.91
CA LEU A 6 -6.56 -13.34 2.78
C LEU A 6 -5.15 -13.26 3.34
N GLY A 7 -4.57 -12.07 3.34
CA GLY A 7 -3.21 -11.83 3.79
C GLY A 7 -2.81 -10.39 3.47
N THR A 8 -1.58 -10.05 3.84
CA THR A 8 -0.97 -8.75 3.57
C THR A 8 0.14 -8.95 2.54
N ILE A 9 0.07 -8.24 1.42
CA ILE A 9 1.07 -8.34 0.34
C ILE A 9 2.39 -7.70 0.79
N CYS A 10 2.31 -6.47 1.29
CA CYS A 10 3.43 -5.72 1.85
C CYS A 10 2.90 -4.75 2.91
N GLU A 11 3.71 -4.46 3.91
CA GLU A 11 3.41 -3.48 4.95
C GLU A 11 4.70 -2.76 5.33
N ASP A 12 4.67 -1.43 5.29
CA ASP A 12 5.72 -0.58 5.84
C ASP A 12 5.10 0.44 6.81
N LYS A 13 5.33 0.22 8.10
CA LYS A 13 4.81 1.09 9.18
C LYS A 13 5.63 2.36 9.38
N LYS A 14 6.83 2.43 8.78
CA LYS A 14 7.77 3.53 8.93
C LYS A 14 8.25 4.01 7.56
N TYR A 15 7.36 3.96 6.57
CA TYR A 15 7.63 4.38 5.22
C TYR A 15 8.17 5.81 5.17
N ASP A 16 9.31 5.99 4.52
CA ASP A 16 9.93 7.30 4.25
C ASP A 16 9.85 7.56 2.74
N PHE A 17 9.19 8.64 2.32
CA PHE A 17 9.07 9.02 0.91
C PHE A 17 10.41 9.16 0.18
N ARG A 18 11.50 9.41 0.92
CA ARG A 18 12.86 9.56 0.40
C ARG A 18 13.57 8.22 0.19
N LEU A 19 13.03 7.11 0.70
CA LEU A 19 13.60 5.78 0.58
C LEU A 19 12.60 4.86 -0.11
N GLN A 20 12.77 4.71 -1.42
CA GLN A 20 11.92 3.85 -2.25
C GLN A 20 12.76 2.73 -2.82
N GLU A 21 12.45 1.50 -2.42
CA GLU A 21 13.21 0.31 -2.79
C GLU A 21 12.26 -0.83 -3.16
N ILE A 22 12.72 -1.71 -4.03
CA ILE A 22 12.05 -2.98 -4.32
C ILE A 22 12.48 -3.97 -3.23
N GLN A 23 11.52 -4.55 -2.53
CA GLN A 23 11.77 -5.55 -1.50
C GLN A 23 11.11 -6.87 -1.87
N ASP A 24 11.81 -7.97 -1.55
CA ASP A 24 11.23 -9.30 -1.68
C ASP A 24 10.06 -9.48 -0.71
N MET A 25 9.00 -10.14 -1.19
CA MET A 25 7.85 -10.47 -0.36
C MET A 25 8.24 -11.54 0.66
N LYS A 26 7.82 -11.36 1.92
CA LYS A 26 8.05 -12.33 3.00
C LYS A 26 7.38 -13.67 2.72
N GLU A 27 6.23 -13.65 2.05
CA GLU A 27 5.43 -14.82 1.74
C GLU A 27 4.86 -14.73 0.33
N ILE A 28 4.71 -15.88 -0.33
CA ILE A 28 4.07 -15.95 -1.64
C ILE A 28 2.56 -15.89 -1.46
N LEU A 29 1.92 -14.85 -2.00
CA LEU A 29 0.46 -14.74 -2.07
C LEU A 29 -0.06 -15.02 -3.48
N ILE A 30 -1.00 -15.96 -3.59
CA ILE A 30 -1.67 -16.26 -4.86
C ILE A 30 -2.92 -15.39 -5.01
N ILE A 31 -2.83 -14.40 -5.89
CA ILE A 31 -3.95 -13.54 -6.29
C ILE A 31 -4.69 -14.23 -7.44
N LYS A 32 -5.98 -14.48 -7.26
CA LYS A 32 -6.84 -15.09 -8.27
C LYS A 32 -7.69 -14.03 -8.97
N PRO A 33 -8.17 -14.30 -10.20
CA PRO A 33 -9.17 -13.44 -10.82
C PRO A 33 -10.34 -13.18 -9.87
N ARG A 34 -10.85 -11.94 -9.87
CA ARG A 34 -11.90 -11.41 -8.97
C ARG A 34 -11.48 -11.19 -7.52
N ASP A 35 -10.22 -11.44 -7.16
CA ASP A 35 -9.71 -10.89 -5.92
C ASP A 35 -9.66 -9.38 -5.97
N LYS A 36 -9.86 -8.77 -4.81
CA LYS A 36 -9.72 -7.32 -4.61
C LYS A 36 -8.43 -7.11 -3.85
N ILE A 37 -7.62 -6.19 -4.35
CA ILE A 37 -6.41 -5.71 -3.69
C ILE A 37 -6.77 -4.37 -3.06
N LEU A 38 -6.36 -4.19 -1.82
CA LEU A 38 -6.57 -2.98 -1.06
C LEU A 38 -5.20 -2.37 -0.76
N VAL A 39 -5.09 -1.07 -1.01
CA VAL A 39 -3.93 -0.26 -0.64
C VAL A 39 -4.41 0.80 0.34
N GLU A 40 -3.78 0.87 1.50
CA GLU A 40 -4.05 1.89 2.50
C GLU A 40 -2.77 2.64 2.79
N CYS A 41 -2.86 3.97 2.86
CA CYS A 41 -1.74 4.84 3.19
C CYS A 41 -2.15 5.79 4.30
N LYS A 42 -1.31 5.90 5.32
CA LYS A 42 -1.49 6.88 6.39
C LYS A 42 -0.61 8.08 6.12
N LEU A 43 -1.24 9.24 5.94
CA LEU A 43 -0.56 10.50 5.66
C LEU A 43 -0.60 11.40 6.89
N GLN A 44 0.49 12.09 7.15
CA GLN A 44 0.57 13.12 8.17
C GLN A 44 1.04 14.43 7.52
N ALA A 45 0.10 15.36 7.35
CA ALA A 45 0.32 16.67 6.73
C ALA A 45 0.44 17.75 7.82
N LEU A 46 1.44 17.63 8.70
CA LEU A 46 1.75 18.72 9.64
C LEU A 46 2.34 19.91 8.85
N ASP A 47 2.03 21.13 9.30
CA ASP A 47 2.59 22.39 8.80
C ASP A 47 2.28 22.78 7.34
N GLN A 48 1.30 22.12 6.71
CA GLN A 48 0.81 22.51 5.39
C GLN A 48 -0.31 23.54 5.52
N SER A 49 -0.15 24.70 4.88
CA SER A 49 -1.18 25.76 4.83
C SER A 49 -2.25 25.51 3.75
N GLY A 50 -2.26 24.34 3.11
CA GLY A 50 -3.09 24.03 1.94
C GLY A 50 -3.49 22.57 1.85
N ILE A 51 -4.29 22.25 0.84
CA ILE A 51 -4.79 20.89 0.58
C ILE A 51 -3.71 20.11 -0.19
N THR A 52 -3.37 18.92 0.33
CA THR A 52 -2.51 17.97 -0.39
C THR A 52 -3.35 16.90 -1.06
N PHE A 53 -3.15 16.75 -2.38
CA PHE A 53 -3.71 15.66 -3.17
C PHE A 53 -2.66 14.58 -3.33
N VAL A 54 -3.00 13.34 -2.96
CA VAL A 54 -2.12 12.18 -3.13
C VAL A 54 -2.71 11.27 -4.20
N ILE A 55 -1.89 10.94 -5.19
CA ILE A 55 -2.21 9.98 -6.23
C ILE A 55 -1.37 8.73 -5.97
N LEU A 56 -2.06 7.60 -5.79
CA LEU A 56 -1.42 6.30 -5.57
C LEU A 56 -1.45 5.51 -6.88
N PHE A 57 -0.27 5.23 -7.42
CA PHE A 57 -0.11 4.28 -8.52
C PHE A 57 0.34 2.94 -7.93
N PHE A 58 -0.38 1.88 -8.29
CA PHE A 58 -0.01 0.52 -7.97
C PHE A 58 0.03 -0.29 -9.27
N TYR A 59 1.10 -1.06 -9.43
CA TYR A 59 1.28 -1.97 -10.55
C TYR A 59 1.32 -3.41 -10.01
N LEU A 60 0.68 -4.33 -10.72
CA LEU A 60 0.62 -5.77 -10.42
C LEU A 60 1.29 -6.56 -11.52
#